data_AF-A0A6G0Y8X7-F1
#
_entry.id   AF-A0A6G0Y8X7-F1
#
_cell.length_a   1.000
_cell.length_b   1.000
_cell.length_c   1.000
_cell.angle_alpha   90.00
_cell.angle_beta   90.00
_cell.angle_gamma   90.00
#
_symmetry.space_group_name_H-M   'P 1'
#
loop_
_entity.id
_entity.type
_entity.pdbx_description
1 polymer ?
#
loop_
_entity_poly.entity_id
_entity_poly.type
_entity_poly.pdbx_seq_one_letter_code
_entity_poly.pdbx_strand_id
1 'polypeptide(L)'
;MDKNNTYRSQLTSHNTGVQICSDDLGTKDTGPRQPVLPVYPLTKFGVQNRAFSLSFYTKFSWIEYSEKNDAVFCFSCRNFSTNTHDDKFDNINGIRNWRKVNFKF
;
A
#
# COMPACT_ATOMS: atom_id res chain seq x y z
N MET A 1 27.03 6.63 -26.41
CA MET A 1 27.03 5.48 -25.49
C MET A 1 27.59 5.93 -24.14
N ASP A 2 26.85 5.65 -23.07
CA ASP A 2 27.18 5.56 -21.61
C ASP A 2 27.94 6.70 -20.90
N LYS A 3 27.70 7.08 -19.63
CA LYS A 3 26.58 7.01 -18.66
C LYS A 3 26.98 7.85 -17.43
N ASN A 4 26.08 8.75 -17.02
CA ASN A 4 25.80 9.29 -15.68
C ASN A 4 26.78 9.03 -14.52
N ASN A 5 27.27 10.10 -13.88
CA ASN A 5 27.46 10.13 -12.42
C ASN A 5 27.71 11.55 -11.86
N THR A 6 26.67 12.25 -11.42
CA THR A 6 26.67 13.20 -10.28
C THR A 6 25.17 13.48 -10.06
N TYR A 7 24.54 13.19 -8.92
CA TYR A 7 24.56 14.05 -7.74
C TYR A 7 24.29 13.23 -6.47
N ARG A 8 25.19 13.42 -5.51
CA ARG A 8 25.10 13.03 -4.11
C ARG A 8 24.80 14.29 -3.31
N SER A 9 23.75 14.31 -2.51
CA SER A 9 23.65 15.15 -1.32
C SER A 9 23.04 14.34 -0.18
N GLN A 10 23.78 14.27 0.93
CA GLN A 10 23.68 13.37 2.07
C GLN A 10 22.62 13.85 3.10
N LEU A 11 21.75 12.95 3.58
CA LEU A 11 21.69 12.30 4.92
C LEU A 11 21.26 13.17 6.12
N THR A 12 20.15 12.78 6.76
CA THR A 12 20.08 12.70 8.24
C THR A 12 19.55 11.33 8.64
N SER A 13 20.37 10.68 9.48
CA SER A 13 20.34 9.32 10.01
C SER A 13 19.08 8.95 10.80
N HIS A 14 18.51 7.76 10.54
CA HIS A 14 18.34 6.65 11.50
C HIS A 14 18.13 5.34 10.71
N ASN A 15 18.77 4.28 11.20
CA ASN A 15 19.11 3.07 10.47
C ASN A 15 18.33 1.88 11.06
N THR A 16 17.35 1.34 10.32
CA THR A 16 16.89 -0.06 10.38
C THR A 16 16.23 -0.39 9.04
N GLY A 17 16.62 -1.53 8.47
CA GLY A 17 16.49 -1.86 7.06
C GLY A 17 15.08 -2.11 6.53
N VAL A 18 15.03 -2.09 5.19
CA VAL A 18 13.91 -2.24 4.26
C VAL A 18 13.16 -0.93 3.93
N GLN A 19 13.78 -0.13 3.08
CA GLN A 19 13.06 0.86 2.26
C GLN A 19 12.27 0.10 1.17
N ILE A 20 11.00 -0.21 1.42
CA ILE A 20 10.07 -0.59 0.34
C ILE A 20 9.80 0.67 -0.48
N CYS A 21 9.99 0.62 -1.81
CA CYS A 21 9.71 1.72 -2.73
C CYS A 21 8.20 2.00 -2.83
N SER A 22 7.69 2.68 -1.80
CA SER A 22 6.33 3.21 -1.61
C SER A 22 6.01 4.37 -2.56
N ASP A 23 6.60 4.41 -3.77
CA ASP A 23 6.36 5.51 -4.71
C ASP A 23 4.92 5.51 -5.25
N ASP A 24 4.16 4.43 -5.02
CA ASP A 24 2.80 4.25 -5.51
C ASP A 24 1.74 4.32 -4.39
N LEU A 25 2.11 4.83 -3.21
CA LEU A 25 1.19 5.08 -2.09
C LEU A 25 1.20 6.56 -1.70
N GLY A 26 0.17 6.98 -0.95
CA GLY A 26 -0.04 8.36 -0.53
C GLY A 26 0.87 8.79 0.62
N THR A 27 1.24 10.07 0.63
CA THR A 27 1.95 10.73 1.73
C THR A 27 0.98 11.55 2.58
N LYS A 28 1.48 12.06 3.72
CA LYS A 28 0.72 12.98 4.59
C LYS A 28 0.17 14.21 3.84
N ASP A 29 0.88 14.68 2.83
CA ASP A 29 0.52 15.88 2.08
C ASP A 29 -0.47 15.58 0.94
N THR A 30 -0.39 14.40 0.33
CA THR A 30 -1.24 14.02 -0.82
C THR A 30 -2.52 13.31 -0.41
N GLY A 31 -2.59 12.76 0.80
CA GLY A 31 -3.69 11.88 1.22
C GLY A 31 -3.61 10.48 0.60
N PRO A 32 -4.62 9.62 0.84
CA PRO A 32 -4.66 8.24 0.35
C PRO A 32 -4.67 8.16 -1.18
N ARG A 33 -3.84 7.28 -1.77
CA ARG A 33 -3.81 7.05 -3.22
C ARG A 33 -4.80 5.94 -3.62
N GLN A 34 -5.80 6.28 -4.42
CA GLN A 34 -6.88 5.37 -4.85
C GLN A 34 -6.96 5.26 -6.39
N PRO A 35 -5.98 4.60 -7.05
CA PRO A 35 -6.00 4.46 -8.50
C PRO A 35 -7.18 3.60 -8.96
N VAL A 36 -7.84 4.05 -10.02
CA VAL A 36 -8.89 3.29 -10.72
C VAL A 36 -8.26 2.61 -11.92
N LEU A 37 -8.15 1.28 -11.85
CA LEU A 37 -7.59 0.48 -12.94
C LEU A 37 -8.70 -0.06 -13.85
N PRO A 38 -8.47 -0.16 -15.18
CA PRO A 38 -9.40 -0.85 -16.08
C PRO A 38 -9.63 -2.31 -15.64
N VAL A 39 -8.57 -2.97 -15.16
CA VAL A 39 -8.59 -4.32 -14.63
C VAL A 39 -7.60 -4.41 -13.47
N TYR A 40 -8.08 -4.84 -12.29
CA TYR A 40 -7.21 -5.16 -11.16
C TYR A 40 -6.60 -6.58 -11.31
N PRO A 41 -5.35 -6.81 -10.87
CA PRO A 41 -4.73 -8.12 -10.93
C PRO A 41 -5.56 -9.21 -10.24
N LEU A 42 -5.62 -10.38 -10.87
CA LEU A 42 -6.27 -11.55 -10.32
C LEU A 42 -5.24 -12.42 -9.59
N THR A 43 -5.44 -12.60 -8.29
CA THR A 43 -4.63 -13.51 -7.47
C THR A 43 -5.40 -14.80 -7.20
N LYS A 44 -4.72 -15.94 -7.30
CA LYS A 44 -5.32 -17.24 -6.96
C LYS A 44 -5.48 -17.35 -5.44
N PHE A 45 -6.71 -17.56 -4.99
CA PHE A 45 -7.08 -17.71 -3.59
C PHE A 45 -7.84 -19.03 -3.38
N GLY A 46 -7.09 -20.08 -3.03
CA GLY A 46 -7.62 -21.45 -3.02
C GLY A 46 -8.00 -21.90 -4.43
N VAL A 47 -9.29 -22.16 -4.66
CA VAL A 47 -9.83 -22.60 -5.97
C VAL A 47 -10.36 -21.45 -6.82
N GLN A 48 -10.44 -20.23 -6.28
CA GLN A 48 -11.01 -19.07 -6.99
C GLN A 48 -9.93 -18.05 -7.31
N ASN A 49 -10.06 -17.35 -8.43
CA ASN A 49 -9.30 -16.13 -8.68
C ASN A 49 -10.09 -14.95 -8.12
N ARG A 50 -9.40 -14.04 -7.43
CA ARG A 50 -10.01 -12.86 -6.84
C ARG A 50 -9.13 -11.65 -7.12
N ALA A 51 -9.75 -10.48 -7.19
CA ALA A 51 -9.09 -9.21 -7.41
C ALA A 51 -9.66 -8.18 -6.44
N PHE A 52 -8.95 -7.06 -6.31
CA PHE A 52 -9.49 -5.87 -5.67
C PHE A 52 -10.81 -5.42 -6.33
N SER A 53 -11.75 -4.94 -5.51
CA SER A 53 -13.03 -4.38 -5.98
C SER A 53 -13.04 -2.88 -5.76
N LEU A 54 -13.37 -2.11 -6.80
CA LEU A 54 -13.48 -0.66 -6.69
C LEU A 54 -14.46 -0.19 -5.59
N SER A 55 -15.44 -1.02 -5.22
CA SER A 55 -16.38 -0.75 -4.12
C SER A 55 -15.72 -0.53 -2.76
N PHE A 56 -14.46 -0.96 -2.59
CA PHE A 56 -13.69 -0.69 -1.38
C PHE A 56 -13.41 0.81 -1.19
N TYR A 57 -13.15 1.57 -2.27
CA TYR A 57 -12.94 3.02 -2.14
C TYR A 57 -14.20 3.76 -1.68
N THR A 58 -15.37 3.33 -2.16
CA THR A 58 -16.65 3.91 -1.72
C THR A 58 -16.92 3.64 -0.24
N LYS A 59 -16.52 2.46 0.26
CA LYS A 59 -16.77 2.07 1.66
C LYS A 59 -15.72 2.62 2.62
N PHE A 60 -14.47 2.75 2.17
CA PHE A 60 -13.34 3.10 3.01
C PHE A 60 -12.50 4.15 2.30
N SER A 61 -12.86 5.42 2.45
CA SER A 61 -12.15 6.55 1.85
C SER A 61 -10.68 6.68 2.31
N TRP A 62 -10.33 6.05 3.43
CA TRP A 62 -9.00 6.08 4.04
C TRP A 62 -8.07 4.95 3.60
N ILE A 63 -8.51 4.03 2.74
CA ILE A 63 -7.61 3.01 2.19
C ILE A 63 -6.89 3.54 0.96
N GLU A 64 -5.74 2.94 0.68
CA GLU A 64 -4.97 3.15 -0.53
C GLU A 64 -4.63 1.81 -1.18
N TYR A 65 -4.45 1.79 -2.50
CA TYR A 65 -4.10 0.56 -3.23
C TYR A 65 -2.74 0.74 -3.89
N SER A 66 -1.83 -0.19 -3.60
CA SER A 66 -0.55 -0.30 -4.29
C SER A 66 -0.71 -1.21 -5.49
N GLU A 67 -0.46 -0.66 -6.68
CA GLU A 67 -0.42 -1.43 -7.92
C GLU A 67 0.81 -2.34 -7.94
N LYS A 68 1.94 -1.85 -7.43
CA LYS A 68 3.19 -2.61 -7.32
C LYS A 68 3.01 -3.84 -6.43
N ASN A 69 2.33 -3.66 -5.30
CA ASN A 69 2.14 -4.72 -4.34
C ASN A 69 0.82 -5.45 -4.48
N ASP A 70 -0.06 -5.15 -5.46
CA ASP A 70 -1.39 -5.75 -5.57
C ASP A 70 -2.04 -5.96 -4.18
N ALA A 71 -2.13 -4.86 -3.43
CA ALA A 71 -2.43 -4.86 -2.00
C ALA A 71 -3.08 -3.54 -1.57
N VAL A 72 -3.98 -3.64 -0.60
CA VAL A 72 -4.59 -2.47 0.05
C VAL A 72 -3.80 -2.10 1.30
N PHE A 73 -3.65 -0.80 1.56
CA PHE A 73 -3.06 -0.26 2.77
C PHE A 73 -4.02 0.66 3.53
N CYS A 74 -3.87 0.74 4.85
CA CYS A 74 -4.54 1.72 5.70
C CYS A 74 -3.70 3.00 5.72
N PHE A 75 -4.16 4.07 5.05
CA PHE A 75 -3.40 5.32 4.98
C PHE A 75 -3.11 5.88 6.36
N SER A 76 -4.13 5.93 7.23
CA SER A 76 -3.99 6.51 8.56
C SER A 76 -3.03 5.71 9.43
N CYS A 77 -3.10 4.38 9.36
CA CYS A 77 -2.22 3.49 10.11
C CYS A 77 -0.76 3.70 9.68
N ARG A 78 -0.52 3.71 8.36
CA ARG A 78 0.83 3.91 7.78
C ARG A 78 1.44 5.27 8.11
N ASN A 79 0.64 6.33 8.13
CA ASN A 79 1.15 7.70 8.26
C ASN A 79 1.15 8.23 9.70
N PHE A 80 0.27 7.73 10.57
CA PHE A 80 0.05 8.30 11.91
C PHE A 80 0.20 7.30 13.06
N SER A 81 0.37 5.99 12.80
CA SER A 81 0.63 5.03 13.88
C SER A 81 2.04 5.23 14.45
N THR A 82 2.15 5.17 15.78
CA THR A 82 3.43 5.36 16.52
C THR A 82 4.17 4.04 16.78
N ASN A 83 3.84 2.96 16.05
CA ASN A 83 4.25 1.56 16.23
C ASN A 83 3.66 0.86 17.48
N THR A 84 2.87 -0.19 17.25
CA THR A 84 3.08 -1.52 17.88
C THR A 84 2.59 -2.58 16.91
N HIS A 85 3.19 -3.76 16.96
CA HIS A 85 2.92 -4.96 16.14
C HIS A 85 1.48 -5.53 16.25
N ASP A 86 0.52 -4.76 16.79
CA ASP A 86 -0.85 -5.17 17.11
C ASP A 86 -1.90 -4.67 16.12
N ASP A 87 -1.49 -3.94 15.08
CA ASP A 87 -2.41 -3.46 14.08
C ASP A 87 -2.95 -4.66 13.28
N LYS A 88 -4.28 -4.88 13.33
CA LYS A 88 -5.00 -5.88 12.49
C LYS A 88 -4.72 -5.72 10.99
N PHE A 89 -4.06 -4.63 10.62
CA PHE A 89 -3.67 -4.27 9.28
C PHE A 89 -2.16 -4.47 9.13
N ASP A 90 -1.74 -5.36 8.22
CA ASP A 90 -0.33 -5.48 7.86
C ASP A 90 0.10 -4.21 7.12
N ASN A 91 0.58 -3.22 7.86
CA ASN A 91 1.00 -1.92 7.32
C ASN A 91 2.23 -2.03 6.42
N ILE A 92 2.96 -3.15 6.47
CA ILE A 92 4.19 -3.40 5.71
C ILE A 92 3.87 -4.07 4.38
N ASN A 93 3.11 -5.16 4.39
CA ASN A 93 2.81 -5.93 3.17
C ASN A 93 1.43 -5.63 2.57
N GLY A 94 0.58 -4.92 3.30
CA GLY A 94 -0.80 -4.63 2.92
C GLY A 94 -1.70 -5.87 3.01
N ILE A 95 -2.99 -5.63 2.80
CA ILE A 95 -4.00 -6.69 2.75
C ILE A 95 -4.24 -7.08 1.29
N ARG A 96 -4.01 -8.37 1.00
CA ARG A 96 -4.20 -9.00 -0.32
C ARG A 96 -5.34 -10.02 -0.31
N ASN A 97 -6.02 -10.12 0.83
CA ASN A 97 -7.14 -11.03 1.02
C ASN A 97 -8.40 -10.41 0.43
N TRP A 98 -8.62 -10.63 -0.87
CA TRP A 98 -9.79 -10.20 -1.64
C TRP A 98 -11.11 -10.92 -1.25
N ARG A 99 -11.24 -11.35 0.00
CA ARG A 99 -12.48 -11.96 0.50
C ARG A 99 -13.62 -10.95 0.39
N LYS A 100 -14.88 -11.41 0.42
CA LYS A 100 -16.01 -10.50 0.72
C LYS A 100 -15.75 -9.97 2.11
N VAL A 101 -15.09 -8.83 2.21
CA VAL A 101 -14.69 -8.36 3.52
C VAL A 101 -15.89 -7.69 4.15
N ASN A 102 -16.54 -8.43 5.04
CA ASN A 102 -17.30 -7.83 6.12
C ASN A 102 -16.29 -7.26 7.12
N PHE A 103 -15.55 -6.22 6.71
CA PHE A 103 -14.70 -5.47 7.64
C PHE A 103 -15.66 -4.82 8.64
N LYS A 104 -15.93 -5.50 9.76
CA LYS A 104 -16.43 -4.86 10.98
C LYS A 104 -15.17 -4.29 11.65
N PHE A 105 -14.94 -3.00 11.39
CA PHE A 105 -14.07 -2.20 12.26
C PHE A 105 -14.80 -1.96 13.57
#